data_AF-A0AAX7T781-F1
#
_entry.id   AF-A0AAX7T781-F1
#
_cell.length_a   1.000
_cell.length_b   1.000
_cell.length_c   1.000
_cell.angle_alpha   90.00
_cell.angle_beta   90.00
_cell.angle_gamma   90.00
#
_symmetry.space_group_name_H-M   'P 1'
#
loop_
_entity.id
_entity.type
_entity.pdbx_description
1 polymer ?
#
loop_
_entity_poly.entity_id
_entity_poly.type
_entity_poly.pdbx_seq_one_letter_code
_entity_poly.pdbx_strand_id
1 'polypeptide(L)'
;NRSRTNKGFNIISDVLELCSEDAEETLYELGFGCEEPQVTVRIPPRFFTFPSQAQGINFRLFLDSQIRRIREEDPSLSLASKTI
;
A
#
# COMPACT_ATOMS: atom_id res chain seq x y z
N ASN A 1 -18.99 -53.65 -2.56
CA ASN A 1 -19.13 -52.21 -2.28
C ASN A 1 -17.79 -51.51 -2.45
N ARG A 2 -17.51 -50.97 -3.65
CA ARG A 2 -16.31 -50.16 -3.89
C ARG A 2 -16.57 -48.75 -3.38
N SER A 3 -16.05 -48.40 -2.21
CA SER A 3 -15.94 -47.00 -1.80
C SER A 3 -14.96 -46.30 -2.73
N ARG A 4 -15.49 -45.43 -3.59
CA ARG A 4 -14.71 -44.52 -4.43
C ARG A 4 -13.91 -43.61 -3.50
N THR A 5 -12.60 -43.66 -3.62
CA THR A 5 -11.69 -42.75 -2.93
C THR A 5 -11.99 -41.31 -3.36
N ASN A 6 -12.12 -40.42 -2.38
CA ASN A 6 -12.26 -38.98 -2.53
C ASN A 6 -11.14 -38.43 -3.44
N LYS A 7 -11.45 -38.14 -4.71
CA LYS A 7 -10.52 -37.52 -5.68
C LYS A 7 -10.83 -36.04 -5.94
N GLY A 8 -11.76 -35.45 -5.18
CA GLY A 8 -12.21 -34.06 -5.36
C GLY A 8 -11.52 -33.01 -4.49
N PHE A 9 -10.86 -33.42 -3.40
CA PHE A 9 -10.25 -32.47 -2.45
C PHE A 9 -8.89 -31.91 -2.90
N ASN A 10 -8.25 -32.51 -3.89
CA ASN A 10 -6.93 -32.05 -4.35
C ASN A 10 -7.04 -31.01 -5.47
N ILE A 11 -8.05 -31.08 -6.35
CA ILE A 11 -8.14 -30.20 -7.54
C ILE A 11 -8.26 -28.72 -7.16
N ILE A 12 -8.99 -28.40 -6.08
CA ILE A 12 -9.15 -27.02 -5.62
C ILE A 12 -7.83 -26.50 -5.02
N SER A 13 -7.16 -27.30 -4.19
CA SER A 13 -5.84 -26.94 -3.64
C SER A 13 -4.79 -26.80 -4.73
N ASP A 14 -4.75 -27.72 -5.69
CA ASP A 14 -3.81 -27.73 -6.82
C ASP A 14 -4.01 -26.48 -7.70
N VAL A 15 -5.25 -26.04 -7.91
CA VAL A 15 -5.57 -24.80 -8.66
C VAL A 15 -5.22 -23.56 -7.85
N LEU A 16 -5.48 -23.54 -6.54
CA LEU A 16 -5.12 -22.41 -5.68
C LEU A 16 -3.60 -22.24 -5.55
N GLU A 17 -2.85 -23.34 -5.55
CA GLU A 17 -1.38 -23.35 -5.58
C GLU A 17 -0.83 -22.90 -6.93
N LEU A 18 -1.48 -23.26 -8.04
CA LEU A 18 -1.12 -22.75 -9.37
C LEU A 18 -1.40 -21.24 -9.52
N CYS A 19 -2.38 -20.72 -8.78
CA CYS A 19 -2.75 -19.30 -8.76
C CYS A 19 -2.10 -18.51 -7.61
N SER A 20 -1.32 -19.15 -6.74
CA SER A 20 -0.62 -18.44 -5.69
C SER A 20 0.62 -17.78 -6.27
N GLU A 21 0.56 -16.46 -6.44
CA GLU A 21 1.71 -15.65 -6.80
C GLU A 21 2.61 -15.49 -5.58
N ASP A 22 3.92 -15.73 -5.75
CA ASP A 22 4.89 -15.43 -4.71
C ASP A 22 4.95 -13.91 -4.55
N ALA A 23 4.61 -13.45 -3.33
CA ALA A 23 4.59 -12.04 -3.03
C ALA A 23 5.99 -11.40 -3.18
N GLU A 24 7.06 -12.16 -2.92
CA GLU A 24 8.43 -11.67 -3.10
C GLU A 24 8.76 -11.45 -4.58
N GLU A 25 8.45 -12.43 -5.43
CA GLU A 25 8.66 -12.35 -6.88
C GLU A 25 7.82 -11.22 -7.50
N THR A 26 6.55 -11.12 -7.12
CA THR A 26 5.63 -10.06 -7.58
C THR A 26 6.18 -8.68 -7.24
N LEU A 27 6.64 -8.49 -6.00
CA LEU A 27 7.21 -7.21 -5.57
C LEU A 27 8.51 -6.91 -6.31
N TYR A 28 9.34 -7.93 -6.54
CA TYR A 28 10.57 -7.77 -7.30
C TYR A 28 10.32 -7.33 -8.75
N GLU A 29 9.36 -7.95 -9.46
CA GLU A 29 8.97 -7.56 -10.83
C GLU A 29 8.40 -6.13 -10.90
N LEU A 30 7.72 -5.69 -9.84
CA LEU A 30 7.23 -4.32 -9.69
C LEU A 30 8.34 -3.30 -9.39
N GLY A 31 9.59 -3.74 -9.25
CA GLY A 31 10.76 -2.89 -8.99
C GLY A 31 11.01 -2.60 -7.51
N PHE A 32 10.37 -3.32 -6.59
CA PHE A 32 10.71 -3.27 -5.17
C PHE A 32 11.95 -4.13 -4.89
N GLY A 33 12.71 -3.78 -3.83
CA GLY A 33 13.89 -4.55 -3.41
C GLY A 33 15.12 -4.41 -4.31
N CYS A 34 15.04 -3.69 -5.44
CA CYS A 34 16.22 -3.29 -6.20
C CYS A 34 17.09 -2.33 -5.36
N GLU A 35 18.42 -2.43 -5.49
CA GLU A 35 19.34 -1.44 -4.91
C GLU A 35 18.98 -0.06 -5.45
N GLU A 36 18.55 0.83 -4.55
CA GLU A 36 18.23 2.19 -4.92
C GLU A 36 19.50 2.91 -5.40
N PRO A 37 19.51 3.52 -6.60
CA PRO A 37 20.66 4.28 -7.06
C PRO A 37 21.03 5.35 -6.02
N GLN A 38 22.31 5.47 -5.68
CA GLN A 38 22.86 6.44 -4.73
C GLN A 38 22.11 7.79 -4.78
N VAL A 39 21.21 8.02 -3.82
CA VAL A 39 20.24 9.15 -3.79
C VAL A 39 20.96 10.52 -3.74
N THR A 40 22.21 10.53 -3.30
CA THR A 40 23.02 11.73 -3.11
C THR A 40 23.41 12.45 -4.41
N VAL A 41 23.33 11.78 -5.58
CA VAL A 41 23.69 12.40 -6.87
C VAL A 41 22.51 13.12 -7.54
N ARG A 42 21.30 13.05 -6.98
CA ARG A 42 20.08 13.57 -7.61
C ARG A 42 19.54 14.87 -7.01
N ILE A 43 20.15 15.41 -5.94
CA ILE A 43 19.62 16.63 -5.29
C ILE A 43 19.88 17.84 -6.19
N PRO A 44 18.83 18.51 -6.73
CA PRO A 44 19.02 19.68 -7.57
C PRO A 44 19.77 20.80 -6.81
N PRO A 45 20.77 21.47 -7.44
CA PRO A 45 21.58 22.49 -6.79
C PRO A 45 20.79 23.59 -6.08
N ARG A 46 19.59 23.90 -6.59
CA ARG A 46 18.68 24.92 -6.02
C ARG A 46 18.33 24.68 -4.55
N PHE A 47 18.34 23.44 -4.08
CA PHE A 47 18.02 23.15 -2.67
C PHE A 47 19.19 23.45 -1.72
N PHE A 48 20.42 23.58 -2.24
CA PHE A 48 21.56 24.04 -1.44
C PHE A 48 21.64 25.57 -1.38
N THR A 49 21.22 26.26 -2.45
CA THR A 49 21.28 27.72 -2.53
C THR A 49 20.03 28.41 -1.96
N PHE A 50 18.88 27.75 -2.00
CA PHE A 50 17.61 28.30 -1.55
C PHE A 50 16.91 27.33 -0.59
N PRO A 51 17.25 27.37 0.72
CA PRO A 51 16.58 26.54 1.71
C PRO A 51 15.10 26.92 1.78
N SER A 52 14.25 25.89 1.96
CA SER A 52 12.81 26.08 2.11
C SER A 52 12.51 27.01 3.29
N GLN A 53 11.66 28.01 3.05
CA GLN A 53 11.13 28.90 4.09
C GLN A 53 9.72 28.46 4.56
N ALA A 54 9.23 27.32 4.07
CA ALA A 54 7.93 26.80 4.47
C ALA A 54 7.97 26.39 5.95
N GLN A 55 7.06 26.93 6.76
CA GLN A 55 6.98 26.67 8.21
C GLN A 55 6.26 25.35 8.55
N GLY A 56 6.07 24.47 7.56
CA GLY A 56 5.23 23.29 7.68
C GLY A 56 3.75 23.64 7.84
N ILE A 57 2.97 22.66 8.27
CA ILE A 57 1.54 22.84 8.58
C ILE A 57 1.29 22.39 10.02
N ASN A 58 0.30 22.98 10.67
CA ASN A 58 -0.20 22.43 11.93
C ASN A 58 -0.93 21.12 11.62
N PHE A 59 -0.29 20.00 11.94
CA PHE A 59 -0.79 18.67 11.59
C PHE A 59 -2.15 18.36 12.22
N ARG A 60 -2.37 18.82 13.46
CA ARG A 60 -3.65 18.65 14.15
C ARG A 60 -4.77 19.40 13.43
N LEU A 61 -4.54 20.67 13.11
CA LEU A 61 -5.50 21.49 12.35
C LEU A 61 -5.80 20.89 10.97
N PHE A 62 -4.79 20.37 10.30
CA PHE A 62 -4.95 19.69 9.01
C PHE A 62 -5.84 18.44 9.14
N LEU A 63 -5.56 17.55 10.08
CA LEU A 63 -6.34 16.33 10.30
C LEU A 63 -7.79 16.65 10.69
N ASP A 64 -7.99 17.61 11.59
CA ASP A 64 -9.33 18.06 12.00
C ASP A 64 -10.13 18.58 10.79
N SER A 65 -9.46 19.34 9.91
CA SER A 65 -10.06 19.84 8.66
C SER A 65 -10.40 18.71 7.69
N GLN A 66 -9.53 17.70 7.55
CA GLN A 66 -9.79 16.53 6.69
C GLN A 66 -10.98 15.71 7.19
N ILE A 67 -11.06 15.44 8.49
CA ILE A 67 -12.19 14.72 9.09
C ILE A 67 -13.51 15.48 8.85
N ARG A 68 -13.50 16.80 9.03
CA ARG A 68 -14.69 17.62 8.78
C ARG A 68 -15.12 17.53 7.32
N ARG A 69 -14.19 17.67 6.38
CA ARG A 69 -14.46 17.58 4.94
C ARG A 69 -15.03 16.22 4.54
N ILE A 70 -14.46 15.12 5.02
CA ILE A 70 -14.98 13.77 4.76
C ILE A 70 -16.43 13.64 5.26
N ARG A 71 -16.75 14.17 6.45
CA ARG A 71 -18.13 14.14 6.96
C ARG A 71 -19.12 14.92 6.12
N GLU A 72 -18.69 16.04 5.52
CA GLU A 72 -19.53 16.91 4.70
C GLU A 72 -19.69 16.36 3.27
N GLU A 73 -18.63 15.80 2.69
CA GLU A 73 -18.59 15.36 1.29
C GLU A 73 -18.98 13.89 1.11
N ASP A 74 -18.55 12.99 2.00
CA ASP A 74 -18.86 11.55 1.94
C ASP A 74 -18.97 10.93 3.36
N PRO A 75 -20.17 10.98 3.96
CA PRO A 75 -20.43 10.46 5.30
C PRO A 75 -20.09 8.97 5.47
N SER A 76 -20.09 8.18 4.37
CA SER A 76 -19.83 6.73 4.43
C SER A 76 -18.36 6.42 4.77
N LEU A 77 -17.44 7.28 4.31
CA LEU A 77 -16.01 7.18 4.60
C LEU A 77 -15.65 7.65 6.01
N SER A 78 -16.51 8.46 6.66
CA SER A 78 -16.28 8.91 8.03
C SER A 78 -16.39 7.78 9.06
N LEU A 79 -17.08 6.67 8.76
CA LEU A 79 -17.30 5.57 9.70
C LEU A 79 -16.12 4.59 9.76
N ALA A 80 -15.42 4.39 8.64
CA ALA A 80 -14.28 3.46 8.54
C ALA A 80 -13.08 3.87 9.42
N SER A 81 -12.94 5.15 9.76
CA SER A 81 -11.85 5.65 10.63
C SER A 81 -12.02 5.29 12.12
N LYS A 82 -13.16 4.73 12.54
CA LYS A 82 -13.47 4.42 13.95
C LYS A 82 -13.34 2.93 14.32
N THR A 83 -12.94 2.07 13.38
CA THR A 83 -12.96 0.60 13.56
C THR A 83 -11.57 -0.03 13.54
N ILE A 84 -10.54 0.66 14.03
CA ILE A 84 -9.27 0.03 14.42
C ILE A 84 -9.06 0.27 15.92
#